data_AF-A0A250JKU9-F1
#
_entry.id   AF-A0A250JKU9-F1
#
_cell.length_a   1.000
_cell.length_b   1.000
_cell.length_c   1.000
_cell.angle_alpha   90.00
_cell.angle_beta   90.00
_cell.angle_gamma   90.00
#
_symmetry.space_group_name_H-M   'P 1'
#
loop_
_entity.id
_entity.type
_entity.pdbx_description
1 polymer ?
#
loop_
_entity_poly.entity_id
_entity_poly.type
_entity_poly.pdbx_seq_one_letter_code
_entity_poly.pdbx_strand_id
1 'polypeptide(L)'
;MHHRIGIALVTLALVGAPALAEQTKPAPASSASSATEQTVVVKKGGQHALKLPGMVRIAIDDPEVADIEAAGKDVLKIIGKKAGETALLVWVGPENKRSSYRVVVSD
;
A
#
# COMPACT_ATOMS: atom_id res chain seq x y z
N MET A 1 60.13 -46.63 15.96
CA MET A 1 59.09 -47.54 15.43
C MET A 1 58.11 -46.66 14.64
N HIS A 2 58.24 -46.62 13.31
CA HIS A 2 57.39 -47.37 12.35
C HIS A 2 55.97 -46.77 12.28
N HIS A 3 55.35 -46.31 11.17
CA HIS A 3 55.60 -46.39 9.74
C HIS A 3 54.84 -45.26 8.98
N ARG A 4 55.19 -45.18 7.70
CA ARG A 4 54.74 -44.33 6.57
C ARG A 4 53.26 -44.57 6.22
N ILE A 5 52.59 -43.60 5.59
CA ILE A 5 51.53 -43.71 4.54
C ILE A 5 51.25 -42.24 4.14
N GLY A 6 51.46 -41.73 2.92
CA GLY A 6 51.18 -42.29 1.61
C GLY A 6 49.85 -41.76 1.07
N ILE A 7 49.63 -40.43 1.05
CA ILE A 7 48.39 -39.84 0.51
C ILE A 7 48.51 -39.78 -1.02
N ALA A 8 47.97 -40.79 -1.68
CA ALA A 8 47.81 -40.81 -3.12
C ALA A 8 46.65 -39.88 -3.53
N LEU A 9 46.96 -38.97 -4.45
CA LEU A 9 46.00 -38.25 -5.28
C LEU A 9 45.10 -39.26 -6.00
N VAL A 10 43.80 -39.22 -5.70
CA VAL A 10 42.76 -39.82 -6.56
C VAL A 10 41.95 -38.68 -7.14
N THR A 11 42.27 -38.32 -8.38
CA THR A 11 41.44 -37.49 -9.23
C THR A 11 40.25 -38.33 -9.71
N LEU A 12 39.06 -38.11 -9.15
CA LEU A 12 37.82 -38.63 -9.70
C LEU A 12 37.05 -37.48 -10.35
N ALA A 13 37.09 -37.45 -11.67
CA ALA A 13 36.24 -36.59 -12.47
C ALA A 13 34.86 -37.23 -12.66
N LEU A 14 33.87 -36.34 -12.74
CA LEU A 14 32.67 -36.41 -13.58
C LEU A 14 31.31 -36.60 -12.85
N VAL A 15 30.41 -35.73 -13.31
CA VAL A 15 28.95 -35.83 -13.37
C VAL A 15 28.17 -35.04 -12.30
N GLY A 16 27.45 -34.03 -12.81
CA GLY A 16 26.10 -33.72 -12.35
C GLY A 16 25.94 -32.34 -11.75
N ALA A 17 25.62 -31.36 -12.59
CA ALA A 17 24.87 -30.19 -12.13
C ALA A 17 23.38 -30.56 -12.12
N PRO A 18 22.71 -30.63 -10.96
CA PRO A 18 21.31 -30.26 -10.89
C PRO A 18 21.26 -28.76 -10.61
N ALA A 19 20.60 -28.07 -11.54
CA ALA A 19 20.19 -26.69 -11.40
C ALA A 19 19.73 -26.40 -9.97
N LEU A 20 20.30 -25.37 -9.37
CA LEU A 20 19.74 -24.72 -8.19
C LEU A 20 18.43 -24.07 -8.63
N ALA A 21 17.36 -24.86 -8.70
CA ALA A 21 16.01 -24.35 -8.65
C ALA A 21 15.81 -23.88 -7.21
N GLU A 22 16.33 -22.69 -6.88
CA GLU A 22 15.76 -21.92 -5.80
C GLU A 22 14.33 -21.61 -6.21
N GLN A 23 13.46 -22.51 -5.75
CA GLN A 23 12.02 -22.41 -5.75
C GLN A 23 11.67 -21.02 -5.23
N THR A 24 11.46 -20.09 -6.16
CA THR A 24 10.93 -18.76 -5.87
C THR A 24 9.50 -19.01 -5.37
N LYS A 25 9.38 -19.23 -4.06
CA LYS A 25 8.11 -19.25 -3.35
C LYS A 25 7.42 -17.94 -3.72
N PRO A 26 6.27 -17.95 -4.40
CA PRO A 26 5.49 -16.74 -4.53
C PRO A 26 5.19 -16.29 -3.10
N ALA A 27 5.74 -15.13 -2.71
CA ALA A 27 5.28 -14.47 -1.50
C ALA A 27 3.76 -14.38 -1.63
N PRO A 28 2.97 -14.73 -0.59
CA PRO A 28 1.55 -14.51 -0.64
C PRO A 28 1.38 -13.03 -0.97
N ALA A 29 0.84 -12.75 -2.17
CA ALA A 29 0.43 -11.42 -2.54
C ALA A 29 -0.46 -10.97 -1.38
N SER A 30 0.05 -9.99 -0.63
CA SER A 30 -0.65 -9.38 0.49
C SER A 30 -2.08 -9.19 0.04
N SER A 31 -3.02 -9.88 0.70
CA SER A 31 -4.43 -9.78 0.41
C SER A 31 -4.75 -8.30 0.35
N ALA A 32 -4.87 -7.76 -0.86
CA ALA A 32 -5.38 -6.44 -1.10
C ALA A 32 -6.81 -6.53 -0.59
N SER A 33 -6.97 -6.22 0.70
CA SER A 33 -8.25 -6.12 1.35
C SER A 33 -9.07 -5.28 0.40
N SER A 34 -10.15 -5.86 -0.12
CA SER A 34 -11.09 -5.21 -1.04
C SER A 34 -11.75 -4.07 -0.29
N ALA A 35 -10.98 -3.01 -0.03
CA ALA A 35 -11.47 -1.72 0.34
C ALA A 35 -12.24 -1.26 -0.89
N THR A 36 -13.56 -1.41 -0.84
CA THR A 36 -14.46 -0.81 -1.81
C THR A 36 -14.02 0.64 -1.97
N GLU A 37 -13.39 0.93 -3.11
CA GLU A 37 -12.88 2.25 -3.43
C GLU A 37 -14.10 3.12 -3.71
N GLN A 38 -14.35 4.07 -2.82
CA GLN A 38 -15.51 4.94 -2.91
C GLN A 38 -15.13 6.21 -3.67
N THR A 39 -15.88 6.54 -4.72
CA THR A 39 -15.64 7.79 -5.46
C THR A 39 -16.42 8.94 -4.85
N VAL A 40 -15.74 10.05 -4.58
CA VAL A 40 -16.34 11.32 -4.17
C VAL A 40 -16.13 12.33 -5.28
N VAL A 41 -17.22 12.92 -5.78
CA VAL A 41 -17.17 13.95 -6.81
C VAL A 41 -17.41 15.31 -6.18
N VAL A 42 -16.53 16.27 -6.45
CA VAL A 42 -16.62 17.65 -5.97
C VAL A 42 -16.45 18.60 -7.15
N LYS A 43 -17.17 19.71 -7.18
CA LYS A 43 -16.89 20.77 -8.18
C LYS A 43 -15.70 21.60 -7.75
N LYS A 44 -14.97 22.16 -8.70
CA LYS A 44 -13.94 23.19 -8.44
C LYS A 44 -14.57 24.38 -7.72
N GLY A 45 -13.94 24.82 -6.63
CA GLY A 45 -14.49 25.82 -5.70
C GLY A 45 -15.64 25.32 -4.82
N GLY A 46 -16.13 24.10 -5.06
CA GLY A 46 -17.20 23.46 -4.29
C GLY A 46 -16.66 22.69 -3.08
N GLN A 47 -17.59 22.24 -2.25
CA GLN A 47 -17.29 21.47 -1.04
C GLN A 47 -18.20 20.24 -0.94
N HIS A 48 -17.68 19.16 -0.37
CA HIS A 48 -18.42 17.96 -0.03
C HIS A 48 -18.16 17.58 1.42
N ALA A 49 -19.21 17.35 2.21
CA ALA A 49 -19.10 16.96 3.60
C ALA A 49 -19.28 15.44 3.74
N LEU A 50 -18.22 14.76 4.18
CA LEU A 50 -18.19 13.33 4.43
C LEU A 50 -18.32 13.07 5.93
N LYS A 51 -19.34 12.30 6.33
CA LYS A 51 -19.58 11.91 7.73
C LYS A 51 -18.73 10.69 8.07
N LEU A 52 -17.80 10.86 8.99
CA LEU A 52 -16.79 9.90 9.41
C LEU A 52 -16.71 9.87 10.94
N PRO A 53 -17.71 9.29 11.62
CA PRO A 53 -17.75 9.31 13.08
C PRO A 53 -16.55 8.61 13.69
N GLY A 54 -15.86 9.24 14.63
CA GLY A 54 -14.65 8.69 15.26
C GLY A 54 -13.40 8.76 14.38
N MET A 55 -13.26 9.81 13.57
CA MET A 55 -12.08 10.06 12.75
C MET A 55 -10.82 10.18 13.60
N VAL A 56 -9.75 9.46 13.23
CA VAL A 56 -8.48 9.47 13.97
C VAL A 56 -7.31 9.97 13.13
N ARG A 57 -7.34 9.75 11.80
CA ARG A 57 -6.30 10.19 10.88
C ARG A 57 -6.85 10.39 9.49
N ILE A 58 -6.26 11.34 8.76
CA ILE A 58 -6.56 11.62 7.37
C ILE A 58 -5.23 11.78 6.60
N ALA A 59 -5.20 11.37 5.35
CA ALA A 59 -4.15 11.72 4.40
C ALA A 59 -4.77 11.98 3.03
N ILE A 60 -4.33 13.06 2.38
CA ILE A 60 -4.66 13.39 0.99
C ILE A 60 -3.38 13.29 0.17
N ASP A 61 -3.46 12.70 -1.01
CA ASP A 61 -2.30 12.49 -1.88
C ASP A 61 -1.82 13.80 -2.53
N ASP A 62 -2.76 14.58 -3.09
CA ASP A 62 -2.47 15.85 -3.75
C ASP A 62 -3.38 16.99 -3.25
N PRO A 63 -2.87 17.85 -2.32
CA PRO A 63 -3.62 18.99 -1.79
C PRO A 63 -3.80 20.15 -2.79
N GLU A 64 -3.16 20.11 -3.97
CA GLU A 64 -3.41 21.10 -5.03
C GLU A 64 -4.70 20.78 -5.82
N VAL A 65 -5.07 19.49 -5.92
CA VAL A 65 -6.32 19.04 -6.54
C VAL A 65 -7.49 19.24 -5.59
N ALA A 66 -7.40 18.73 -4.36
CA ALA A 66 -8.43 18.89 -3.35
C ALA A 66 -7.82 19.11 -1.96
N ASP A 67 -8.38 20.05 -1.19
CA ASP A 67 -8.00 20.28 0.20
C ASP A 67 -9.00 19.66 1.15
N ILE A 68 -8.62 19.50 2.41
CA ILE A 68 -9.43 18.87 3.44
C ILE A 68 -9.49 19.70 4.71
N GLU A 69 -10.67 19.80 5.30
CA GLU A 69 -10.88 20.47 6.58
C GLU A 69 -11.69 19.56 7.50
N ALA A 70 -11.13 19.21 8.66
CA ALA A 70 -11.87 18.51 9.69
C ALA A 70 -12.85 19.48 10.38
N ALA A 71 -14.15 19.23 10.21
CA ALA A 71 -15.21 19.98 10.87
C ALA A 71 -15.65 19.23 12.14
N GLY A 72 -14.85 19.38 13.20
CA GLY A 72 -15.02 18.61 14.44
C GLY A 72 -14.48 17.18 14.31
N LYS A 73 -15.06 16.24 15.06
CA LYS A 73 -14.54 14.85 15.16
C LYS A 73 -15.14 13.87 14.17
N ASP A 74 -16.27 14.24 13.56
CA ASP A 74 -17.13 13.29 12.83
C ASP A 74 -17.41 13.72 11.39
N VAL A 75 -16.89 14.87 10.96
CA VAL A 75 -17.13 15.41 9.62
C VAL A 75 -15.83 15.86 9.00
N LEU A 76 -15.57 15.42 7.78
CA LEU A 76 -14.49 15.90 6.93
C LEU A 76 -15.09 16.66 5.75
N LYS A 77 -14.70 17.92 5.58
CA LYS A 77 -15.00 18.65 4.35
C LYS A 77 -13.89 18.41 3.34
N ILE A 78 -14.28 18.13 2.11
CA ILE A 78 -13.40 17.99 0.95
C ILE A 78 -13.69 19.18 0.04
N ILE A 79 -12.66 19.95 -0.30
CA ILE A 79 -12.76 21.22 -1.01
C ILE A 79 -12.06 21.06 -2.37
N GLY A 80 -12.79 21.20 -3.47
CA GLY A 80 -12.20 21.10 -4.81
C GLY A 80 -11.41 22.35 -5.17
N LYS A 81 -10.11 22.24 -5.45
CA LYS A 81 -9.24 23.38 -5.80
C LYS A 81 -8.92 23.44 -7.28
N LYS A 82 -8.56 22.31 -7.87
CA LYS A 82 -8.17 22.18 -9.28
C LYS A 82 -8.80 20.93 -9.87
N ALA A 83 -9.32 21.03 -11.09
CA ALA A 83 -9.87 19.88 -11.80
C ALA A 83 -8.81 18.78 -11.94
N GLY A 84 -9.21 17.54 -11.68
CA GLY A 84 -8.30 16.40 -11.61
C GLY A 84 -8.77 15.36 -10.61
N GLU A 85 -7.88 14.44 -10.26
CA GLU A 85 -8.18 13.34 -9.35
C GLU A 85 -7.07 13.21 -8.30
N THR A 86 -7.47 12.82 -7.09
CA THR A 86 -6.53 12.54 -5.99
C THR A 86 -7.09 11.45 -5.07
N ALA A 87 -6.24 10.84 -4.26
CA ALA A 87 -6.62 9.80 -3.32
C ALA A 87 -6.73 10.34 -1.89
N LEU A 88 -7.82 9.99 -1.20
CA LEU A 88 -8.06 10.32 0.21
C LEU A 88 -8.09 9.03 1.02
N LEU A 89 -7.24 8.97 2.05
CA LEU A 89 -7.23 7.89 3.04
C LEU A 89 -7.75 8.41 4.37
N VAL A 90 -8.65 7.64 4.98
CA VAL A 90 -9.23 7.97 6.29
C VAL A 90 -9.09 6.75 7.20
N TRP A 91 -8.69 6.99 8.45
CA TRP A 91 -8.74 6.00 9.52
C TRP A 91 -9.77 6.43 10.55
N VAL A 92 -10.59 5.47 10.97
CA VAL A 92 -11.71 5.67 11.89
C VAL A 92 -11.67 4.65 13.02
N GLY A 93 -12.02 5.09 14.23
CA GLY A 93 -12.20 4.26 15.41
C GLY A 93 -10.90 3.79 16.07
N PRO A 94 -11.01 3.12 17.22
CA PRO A 94 -9.86 2.66 18.02
C PRO A 94 -9.00 1.63 17.29
N GLU A 95 -9.58 0.86 16.38
CA GLU A 95 -8.88 -0.16 15.57
C GLU A 95 -8.17 0.44 14.35
N ASN A 96 -8.22 1.76 14.15
CA ASN A 96 -7.67 2.45 12.97
C ASN A 96 -8.17 1.82 11.65
N LYS A 97 -9.49 1.57 11.54
CA LYS A 97 -10.07 1.01 10.33
C LYS A 97 -9.84 1.98 9.17
N ARG A 98 -9.08 1.55 8.17
CA ARG A 98 -8.74 2.37 7.00
C ARG A 98 -9.79 2.24 5.89
N SER A 99 -10.13 3.37 5.29
CA SER A 99 -10.93 3.48 4.07
C SER A 99 -10.18 4.32 3.03
N SER A 100 -10.32 3.96 1.75
CA SER A 100 -9.76 4.68 0.60
C SER A 100 -10.88 5.29 -0.24
N TYR A 101 -10.70 6.54 -0.65
CA TYR A 101 -11.61 7.28 -1.50
C TYR A 101 -10.86 7.84 -2.70
N ARG A 102 -11.45 7.72 -3.89
CA ARG A 102 -11.01 8.47 -5.08
C ARG A 102 -11.78 9.79 -5.11
N VAL A 103 -11.07 10.90 -5.01
CA VAL A 103 -11.66 12.24 -5.07
C VAL A 103 -11.49 12.76 -6.49
N VAL A 104 -12.60 13.06 -7.15
CA VAL A 104 -12.64 13.63 -8.50
C VAL A 104 -13.14 15.06 -8.42
N VAL A 105 -12.32 16.02 -8.84
CA VAL A 105 -12.68 17.42 -8.94
C VAL A 105 -13.06 17.74 -10.39
N SER A 106 -14.34 18.03 -10.61
CA SER A 106 -14.88 18.47 -11.91
C SER A 106 -14.81 20.00 -12.04
N ASP A 107 -14.85 20.52 -13.27
CA ASP A 107 -14.90 21.97 -13.53
C ASP A 107 -16.24 22.61 -13.12
#